data_AF-A0A1Z8AEI3-F1
#
_entry.id   AF-A0A1Z8AEI3-F1
#
_cell.length_a   1.000
_cell.length_b   1.000
_cell.length_c   1.000
_cell.angle_alpha   90.00
_cell.angle_beta   90.00
_cell.angle_gamma   90.00
#
_symmetry.space_group_name_H-M   'P 1'
#
loop_
_entity.id
_entity.type
_entity.pdbx_description
1 polymer ?
#
loop_
_entity_poly.entity_id
_entity_poly.type
_entity_poly.pdbx_seq_one_letter_code
_entity_poly.pdbx_strand_id
1 'polypeptide(L)'
;MLWLVVCSVNATAQQSSELEGWAIDTATLDHFQRQYGDAAAQRILSWQYLLGHLQGKPEEVVLDEVNRFFNQVRFLGDADHWNQVDYWATPLELLATNGGDCEDFAIAKYFSLKWLGVPVGKMRLTYVKAVEL
;
A
#
# COMPACT_ATOMS: atom_id res chain seq x y z
N MET A 1 -4.28 6.77 -60.26
CA MET A 1 -3.79 5.71 -59.36
C MET A 1 -2.61 6.27 -58.58
N LEU A 2 -2.86 6.79 -57.38
CA LEU A 2 -1.83 7.16 -56.42
C LEU A 2 -2.43 6.86 -55.04
N TRP A 3 -1.95 5.81 -54.36
CA TRP A 3 -2.36 5.47 -53.01
C TRP A 3 -1.43 6.18 -52.03
N LEU A 4 -1.97 7.16 -51.28
CA LEU A 4 -1.34 7.69 -50.07
C LEU A 4 -1.81 6.82 -48.90
N VAL A 5 -0.92 5.95 -48.41
CA VAL A 5 -1.12 5.27 -47.12
C VAL A 5 -0.70 6.26 -46.03
N VAL A 6 -1.68 6.85 -45.36
CA VAL A 6 -1.46 7.56 -44.10
C VAL A 6 -1.50 6.51 -42.99
N CYS A 7 -0.33 6.04 -42.57
CA CYS A 7 -0.18 5.37 -41.28
C CYS A 7 -0.21 6.44 -40.18
N SER A 8 -1.40 6.90 -39.79
CA SER A 8 -1.57 7.57 -38.50
C SER A 8 -1.56 6.49 -37.43
N VAL A 9 -0.39 6.30 -36.83
CA VAL A 9 -0.22 5.51 -35.60
C VAL A 9 -0.94 6.29 -34.50
N ASN A 10 -2.21 5.97 -34.24
CA ASN A 10 -2.87 6.43 -33.02
C ASN A 10 -2.24 5.66 -31.86
N ALA A 11 -1.28 6.32 -31.21
CA ALA A 11 -0.70 5.93 -29.93
C ALA A 11 -1.75 6.12 -28.82
N THR A 12 -2.67 5.19 -28.68
CA THR A 12 -3.59 5.14 -27.52
C THR A 12 -3.90 3.69 -27.16
N ALA A 13 -2.91 3.00 -26.56
CA ALA A 13 -3.15 1.75 -25.83
C ALA A 13 -2.00 1.36 -24.87
N GLN A 14 -1.09 2.28 -24.52
CA GLN A 14 0.08 1.98 -23.68
C GLN A 14 -0.01 2.66 -22.30
N GLN A 15 -1.21 2.79 -21.73
CA GLN A 15 -1.40 3.48 -20.44
C GLN A 15 -2.23 2.67 -19.43
N SER A 16 -2.46 1.39 -19.69
CA SER A 16 -3.15 0.48 -18.76
C SER A 16 -2.21 -0.36 -17.89
N SER A 17 -0.96 -0.61 -18.31
CA SER A 17 -0.08 -1.56 -17.63
C SER A 17 0.60 -1.04 -16.37
N GLU A 18 0.64 0.27 -16.13
CA GLU A 18 1.24 0.83 -14.91
C GLU A 18 0.23 0.99 -13.75
N LEU A 19 -1.08 0.78 -14.02
CA LEU A 19 -2.15 0.99 -13.02
C LEU A 19 -2.48 -0.26 -12.19
N GLU A 20 -1.89 -1.42 -12.51
CA GLU A 20 -2.21 -2.73 -11.89
C GLU A 20 -1.27 -3.18 -10.76
N GLY A 21 -0.26 -2.39 -10.40
CA GLY A 21 0.82 -2.85 -9.48
C GLY A 21 0.44 -3.06 -8.00
N TRP A 22 -0.75 -2.65 -7.58
CA TRP A 22 -1.22 -2.71 -6.18
C TRP A 22 -2.52 -3.51 -6.00
N ALA A 23 -3.09 -4.02 -7.09
CA ALA A 23 -4.26 -4.89 -7.01
C ALA A 23 -3.87 -6.21 -6.32
N ILE A 24 -4.57 -6.54 -5.26
CA ILE A 24 -4.42 -7.78 -4.51
C ILE A 24 -5.18 -8.87 -5.27
N ASP A 25 -4.45 -9.85 -5.77
CA ASP A 25 -5.05 -10.98 -6.46
C ASP A 25 -5.81 -11.91 -5.50
N THR A 26 -6.73 -12.70 -6.06
CA THR A 26 -7.58 -13.60 -5.27
C THR A 26 -6.77 -14.65 -4.50
N ALA A 27 -5.65 -15.15 -5.03
CA ALA A 27 -4.87 -16.16 -4.35
C ALA A 27 -4.16 -15.59 -3.10
N THR A 28 -3.64 -14.37 -3.20
CA THR A 28 -3.08 -13.63 -2.06
C THR A 28 -4.16 -13.35 -1.01
N LEU A 29 -5.33 -12.86 -1.41
CA LEU A 29 -6.43 -12.60 -0.48
C LEU A 29 -6.90 -13.88 0.22
N ASP A 30 -7.10 -14.96 -0.53
CA ASP A 30 -7.47 -16.27 -0.01
C ASP A 30 -6.45 -16.81 1.00
N HIS A 31 -5.16 -16.61 0.73
CA HIS A 31 -4.10 -17.02 1.65
C HIS A 31 -4.26 -16.33 3.01
N PHE A 32 -4.37 -15.00 3.02
CA PHE A 32 -4.55 -14.24 4.26
C PHE A 32 -5.90 -14.53 4.94
N GLN A 33 -6.97 -14.74 4.17
CA GLN A 33 -8.27 -15.12 4.71
C GLN A 33 -8.21 -16.48 5.43
N ARG A 34 -7.58 -17.50 4.82
CA ARG A 34 -7.47 -18.82 5.43
C ARG A 34 -6.59 -18.82 6.67
N GLN A 35 -5.55 -17.99 6.69
CA GLN A 35 -4.60 -17.93 7.80
C GLN A 35 -5.06 -17.06 8.96
N TYR A 36 -5.71 -15.92 8.68
CA TYR A 36 -6.03 -14.89 9.68
C TYR A 36 -7.53 -14.56 9.78
N GLY A 37 -8.37 -15.21 8.98
CA GLY A 37 -9.83 -15.07 9.00
C GLY A 37 -10.38 -13.93 8.14
N ASP A 38 -11.72 -13.85 8.07
CA ASP A 38 -12.42 -12.92 7.19
C ASP A 38 -12.10 -11.45 7.48
N ALA A 39 -11.88 -11.10 8.76
CA ALA A 39 -11.55 -9.73 9.15
C ALA A 39 -10.22 -9.26 8.55
N ALA A 40 -9.24 -10.16 8.37
CA ALA A 40 -7.98 -9.87 7.70
C ALA A 40 -8.20 -9.53 6.23
N ALA A 41 -8.95 -10.38 5.53
CA ALA A 41 -9.32 -10.15 4.13
C ALA A 41 -10.07 -8.82 3.95
N GLN A 42 -10.99 -8.48 4.85
CA GLN A 42 -11.72 -7.21 4.80
C GLN A 42 -10.81 -5.98 4.96
N ARG A 43 -9.81 -6.03 5.86
CA ARG A 43 -8.85 -4.92 6.01
C ARG A 43 -7.96 -4.77 4.77
N ILE A 44 -7.52 -5.88 4.18
CA ILE A 44 -6.75 -5.88 2.93
C ILE A 44 -7.57 -5.30 1.77
N LEU A 45 -8.83 -5.71 1.63
CA LEU A 45 -9.75 -5.16 0.62
C LEU A 45 -10.04 -3.67 0.85
N SER A 46 -10.17 -3.25 2.11
CA SER A 46 -10.37 -1.83 2.46
C SER A 46 -9.16 -0.99 2.06
N TRP A 47 -7.95 -1.53 2.24
CA TRP A 47 -6.73 -0.88 1.79
C TRP A 47 -6.65 -0.79 0.26
N GLN A 48 -6.96 -1.88 -0.45
CA GLN A 48 -7.07 -1.86 -1.91
C GLN A 48 -8.08 -0.78 -2.37
N TYR A 49 -9.25 -0.73 -1.74
CA TYR A 49 -10.26 0.29 -2.05
C TYR A 49 -9.73 1.72 -1.82
N LEU A 50 -9.03 1.97 -0.71
CA LEU A 50 -8.39 3.25 -0.43
C LEU A 50 -7.44 3.66 -1.56
N LEU A 51 -6.55 2.76 -1.97
CA LEU A 51 -5.57 3.06 -3.03
C LEU A 51 -6.28 3.43 -4.34
N GLY A 52 -7.33 2.67 -4.73
CA GLY A 52 -8.15 3.01 -5.89
C GLY A 52 -8.85 4.36 -5.76
N HIS A 53 -9.36 4.71 -4.58
CA HIS A 53 -10.05 5.98 -4.32
C HIS A 53 -9.11 7.20 -4.37
N LEU A 54 -7.85 7.00 -3.97
CA LEU A 54 -6.85 8.06 -3.88
C LEU A 54 -6.06 8.28 -5.19
N GLN A 55 -6.20 7.43 -6.19
CA GLN A 55 -5.55 7.64 -7.49
C GLN A 55 -5.89 9.01 -8.08
N GLY A 56 -4.86 9.75 -8.49
CA GLY A 56 -4.99 11.07 -9.11
C GLY A 56 -5.46 12.20 -8.17
N LYS A 57 -5.58 11.95 -6.86
CA LYS A 57 -5.87 13.00 -5.87
C LYS A 57 -4.63 13.87 -5.60
N PRO A 58 -4.80 15.10 -5.06
CA PRO A 58 -3.67 15.93 -4.65
C PRO A 58 -2.76 15.23 -3.62
N GLU A 59 -1.44 15.43 -3.72
CA GLU A 59 -0.43 14.78 -2.87
C GLU A 59 -0.71 14.95 -1.37
N GLU A 60 -1.16 16.13 -0.93
CA GLU A 60 -1.51 16.41 0.47
C GLU A 60 -2.68 15.54 0.97
N VAL A 61 -3.72 15.36 0.14
CA VAL A 61 -4.86 14.49 0.45
C VAL A 61 -4.39 13.04 0.53
N VAL A 62 -3.53 12.61 -0.41
CA VAL A 62 -2.96 11.27 -0.42
C VAL A 62 -2.18 10.99 0.88
N LEU A 63 -1.32 11.93 1.30
CA LEU A 63 -0.54 11.80 2.52
C LEU A 63 -1.42 11.67 3.77
N ASP A 64 -2.41 12.55 3.92
CA ASP A 64 -3.28 12.57 5.10
C ASP A 64 -4.13 11.29 5.19
N GLU A 65 -4.74 10.89 4.07
CA GLU A 65 -5.63 9.72 4.01
C GLU A 65 -4.90 8.40 4.25
N VAL A 66 -3.70 8.22 3.65
CA VAL A 66 -2.86 7.04 3.91
C VAL A 66 -2.42 7.00 5.37
N ASN A 67 -1.99 8.14 5.93
CA ASN A 67 -1.57 8.21 7.33
C ASN A 67 -2.74 7.86 8.28
N ARG A 68 -3.92 8.45 8.05
CA ARG A 68 -5.13 8.22 8.83
C ARG A 68 -5.64 6.78 8.73
N PHE A 69 -5.52 6.15 7.56
CA PHE A 69 -5.93 4.77 7.37
C PHE A 69 -5.12 3.82 8.26
N PHE A 70 -3.78 3.86 8.15
CA PHE A 70 -2.93 2.96 8.93
C PHE A 70 -2.91 3.27 10.43
N ASN A 71 -3.12 4.53 10.83
CA ASN A 71 -3.19 4.90 12.26
C ASN A 71 -4.42 4.33 13.01
N GLN A 72 -5.29 3.58 12.35
CA GLN A 72 -6.38 2.82 12.98
C GLN A 72 -5.94 1.41 13.40
N VAL A 73 -4.80 0.92 12.91
CA VAL A 73 -4.23 -0.37 13.32
C VAL A 73 -3.74 -0.27 14.77
N ARG A 74 -3.78 -1.38 15.52
CA ARG A 74 -3.31 -1.40 16.91
C ARG A 74 -1.80 -1.34 16.95
N PHE A 75 -1.26 -0.49 17.82
CA PHE A 75 0.17 -0.47 18.10
C PHE A 75 0.53 -1.64 19.03
N LEU A 76 1.32 -2.60 18.55
CA LEU A 76 1.78 -3.80 19.26
C LEU A 76 3.25 -4.01 18.97
N GLY A 77 4.08 -4.12 20.00
CA GLY A 77 5.52 -4.40 19.84
C GLY A 77 5.77 -5.84 19.42
N ASP A 78 6.88 -6.07 18.72
CA ASP A 78 7.22 -7.37 18.13
C ASP A 78 7.35 -8.52 19.13
N ALA A 79 7.79 -8.24 20.35
CA ALA A 79 7.89 -9.28 21.38
C ALA A 79 6.52 -9.86 21.72
N ASP A 80 5.49 -9.01 21.80
CA ASP A 80 4.12 -9.42 22.12
C ASP A 80 3.38 -9.93 20.88
N HIS A 81 3.72 -9.40 19.71
CA HIS A 81 3.02 -9.68 18.46
C HIS A 81 3.58 -10.90 17.72
N TRP A 82 4.90 -10.89 17.46
CA TRP A 82 5.60 -11.88 16.64
C TRP A 82 6.47 -12.84 17.46
N ASN A 83 6.58 -12.62 18.78
CA ASN A 83 7.52 -13.32 19.66
C ASN A 83 8.97 -13.26 19.13
N GLN A 84 9.31 -12.11 18.54
CA GLN A 84 10.60 -11.78 17.98
C GLN A 84 11.09 -10.45 18.53
N VAL A 85 12.40 -10.21 18.47
CA VAL A 85 13.01 -8.97 18.96
C VAL A 85 12.77 -7.82 17.99
N ASP A 86 12.75 -8.12 16.69
CA ASP A 86 12.68 -7.16 15.59
C ASP A 86 12.17 -7.93 14.35
N TYR A 87 10.95 -7.62 13.90
CA TYR A 87 10.28 -8.26 12.78
C TYR A 87 9.54 -7.20 11.95
N TRP A 88 10.04 -6.96 10.74
CA TRP A 88 9.47 -5.94 9.86
C TRP A 88 8.35 -6.52 9.02
N ALA A 89 7.11 -6.30 9.45
CA ALA A 89 5.91 -6.80 8.79
C ALA A 89 5.70 -6.12 7.43
N THR A 90 5.26 -6.91 6.45
CA THR A 90 4.74 -6.37 5.20
C THR A 90 3.43 -5.60 5.44
N PRO A 91 3.01 -4.72 4.51
CA PRO A 91 1.72 -4.03 4.65
C PRO A 91 0.53 -5.00 4.78
N LEU A 92 0.61 -6.16 4.12
CA LEU A 92 -0.42 -7.20 4.21
C LEU A 92 -0.40 -7.89 5.58
N GLU A 93 0.76 -8.16 6.16
CA GLU A 93 0.88 -8.75 7.50
C GLU A 93 0.38 -7.80 8.59
N LEU A 94 0.75 -6.51 8.52
CA LEU A 94 0.23 -5.46 9.42
C LEU A 94 -1.30 -5.43 9.42
N LEU A 95 -1.90 -5.44 8.23
CA LEU A 95 -3.36 -5.45 8.07
C LEU A 95 -3.95 -6.80 8.47
N ALA A 96 -3.35 -7.92 8.11
CA ALA A 96 -3.91 -9.23 8.38
C ALA A 96 -3.99 -9.53 9.88
N THR A 97 -2.96 -9.16 10.64
CA THR A 97 -2.89 -9.34 12.10
C THR A 97 -3.56 -8.19 12.88
N ASN A 98 -3.80 -7.05 12.23
CA ASN A 98 -4.30 -5.83 12.86
C ASN A 98 -3.41 -5.39 14.03
N GLY A 99 -2.10 -5.40 13.80
CA GLY A 99 -1.08 -5.13 14.78
C GLY A 99 0.27 -4.86 14.14
N GLY A 100 1.05 -3.97 14.74
CA GLY A 100 2.45 -3.71 14.39
C GLY A 100 2.99 -2.53 15.20
N ASP A 101 4.26 -2.23 15.04
CA ASP A 101 4.91 -1.11 15.72
C ASP A 101 5.38 -0.03 14.71
N CYS A 102 6.41 0.74 15.05
CA CYS A 102 6.65 2.01 14.36
C CYS A 102 7.13 1.84 12.91
N GLU A 103 7.96 0.85 12.65
CA GLU A 103 8.49 0.50 11.34
C GLU A 103 7.41 -0.10 10.45
N ASP A 104 6.56 -0.97 10.97
CA ASP A 104 5.49 -1.61 10.21
C ASP A 104 4.54 -0.57 9.63
N PHE A 105 4.15 0.41 10.45
CA PHE A 105 3.32 1.53 10.02
C PHE A 105 4.04 2.38 8.96
N ALA A 106 5.34 2.64 9.14
CA ALA A 106 6.11 3.44 8.19
C ALA A 106 6.26 2.72 6.83
N ILE A 107 6.52 1.41 6.84
CA ILE A 107 6.63 0.57 5.65
C ILE A 107 5.29 0.54 4.89
N ALA A 108 4.18 0.32 5.59
CA ALA A 108 2.85 0.27 4.99
C ALA A 108 2.44 1.60 4.33
N LYS A 109 2.72 2.73 5.01
CA LYS A 109 2.51 4.07 4.45
C LYS A 109 3.41 4.31 3.24
N TYR A 110 4.71 3.98 3.34
CA TYR A 110 5.67 4.19 2.26
C TYR A 110 5.26 3.47 0.96
N PHE A 111 4.90 2.19 1.03
CA PHE A 111 4.48 1.43 -0.15
C PHE A 111 3.16 1.93 -0.72
N SER A 112 2.21 2.32 0.14
CA SER A 112 0.95 2.94 -0.31
C SER A 112 1.18 4.23 -1.08
N LEU A 113 2.02 5.13 -0.54
CA LEU A 113 2.36 6.40 -1.18
C LEU A 113 3.12 6.19 -2.49
N LYS A 114 4.07 5.23 -2.51
CA LYS A 114 4.80 4.84 -3.72
C LYS A 114 3.86 4.38 -4.82
N TRP A 115 2.90 3.50 -4.51
CA TRP A 115 1.93 3.01 -5.49
C TRP A 115 0.93 4.08 -5.96
N LEU A 116 0.66 5.08 -5.12
CA LEU A 116 -0.14 6.26 -5.49
C LEU A 116 0.66 7.31 -6.28
N GLY A 117 1.92 7.03 -6.62
CA GLY A 117 2.75 7.88 -7.47
C GLY A 117 3.49 8.99 -6.75
N VAL A 118 3.53 8.99 -5.41
CA VAL A 118 4.39 9.92 -4.67
C VAL A 118 5.85 9.61 -5.01
N PRO A 119 6.65 10.58 -5.50
CA PRO A 119 8.03 10.33 -5.88
C PRO A 119 8.85 9.80 -4.70
N VAL A 120 9.50 8.66 -4.90
CA VAL A 120 10.38 8.04 -3.88
C VAL A 120 11.45 9.02 -3.38
N GLY A 121 11.96 9.90 -4.25
CA GLY A 121 12.93 10.94 -3.86
C GLY A 121 12.42 11.95 -2.82
N LYS A 122 11.10 12.04 -2.58
CA LYS A 122 10.48 12.84 -1.52
C LYS A 122 10.26 12.08 -0.21
N MET A 123 10.47 10.76 -0.18
CA MET A 123 10.13 9.91 0.95
C MET A 123 11.39 9.28 1.57
N ARG A 124 11.45 9.19 2.89
CA ARG A 124 12.53 8.52 3.64
C ARG A 124 11.97 7.81 4.86
N LEU A 125 12.32 6.54 5.03
CA LEU A 125 12.20 5.90 6.34
C LEU A 125 13.25 6.50 7.26
N THR A 126 12.82 7.00 8.42
CA THR A 126 13.66 7.77 9.31
C THR A 126 13.65 7.14 10.70
N TYR A 127 14.82 6.72 11.17
CA TYR A 127 15.01 6.29 12.54
C TYR A 127 15.11 7.52 13.45
N VAL A 128 14.35 7.54 14.54
CA VAL A 128 14.31 8.66 15.48
C VAL A 128 14.44 8.17 16.92
N LYS A 129 14.90 9.05 17.81
CA LYS A 129 14.88 8.83 19.25
C LYS A 129 13.65 9.51 19.84
N ALA A 130 12.67 8.73 20.28
CA ALA A 130 11.59 9.25 21.12
C ALA A 130 12.18 9.57 22.51
N VAL A 131 12.13 10.84 22.91
CA VAL A 131 12.59 11.28 24.23
C VAL A 131 11.50 11.13 25.31
N GLU A 132 10.25 11.07 24.87
CA GLU A 132 9.02 10.94 25.67
C GLU A 132 8.03 10.08 24.86
N LEU A 133 7.14 9.34 25.54
CA LEU A 133 6.11 8.45 24.95
C LEU A 133 4.72 8.80 25.47
#